data_AF-A0A9D9V7E2-F1
#
_entry.id   AF-A0A9D9V7E2-F1
#
_cell.length_a   1.000
_cell.length_b   1.000
_cell.length_c   1.000
_cell.angle_alpha   90.00
_cell.angle_beta   90.00
_cell.angle_gamma   90.00
#
_symmetry.space_group_name_H-M   'P 1'
#
loop_
_entity.id
_entity.type
_entity.pdbx_description
1 polymer ?
#
loop_
_entity_poly.entity_id
_entity_poly.type
_entity_poly.pdbx_seq_one_letter_code
_entity_poly.pdbx_strand_id
1 'polypeptide(L)'
;MSIRKRVVNEIIDREGSEKSSTIVRRRSAAKYGGLDDIQQINDDIKKVCRLAGRHPSEAVVNQLHVIHDKMKEQFLSMPDEAIEWMLGGSSEMSRGGFQNDSAKGITAAQKFKVFLAADPATISPQKLASSIETIGTAMGYRAIHASWVVPPHTPETPAQQLMDDKIQEIMKSRLAAPIGDVYTARAKDGIDPIAAAAIPAEKMIHAEQEDVSSASAESEEVDKLPQKSMDSRYFRKHVTGEHLSWIGAAVAGNVPVRAHTSGTCPLTMAAVDGLCATGDSPDTWLADDKNFKELAGVLVISTFQRADYHTIAETASGVHHYLNDRAIKNGEEIDNSPLQPYNAFCEGLSMLKSACTTDKLRGDDKLGLQEAVAYKCDDIQKLVTKVEGNTKEFNPSNPSDFYTSEVSRREKPARASYASVIASPSEASIDRKAKLQAIKKGGEEVPKEDCRDSRDIDSSQVKSP
;
A
#
# COMPACT_ATOMS: atom_id res chain seq x y z
N MET A 1 -18.34 -12.01 -32.80
CA MET A 1 -17.60 -12.38 -31.56
C MET A 1 -17.31 -13.87 -31.60
N SER A 2 -16.06 -14.31 -31.43
CA SER A 2 -15.70 -15.74 -31.46
C SER A 2 -16.38 -16.50 -30.31
N ILE A 3 -16.78 -17.76 -30.53
CA ILE A 3 -17.38 -18.64 -29.50
C ILE A 3 -16.48 -18.71 -28.27
N ARG A 4 -15.16 -18.77 -28.45
CA ARG A 4 -14.18 -18.79 -27.36
C ARG A 4 -14.21 -17.52 -26.52
N LYS A 5 -14.30 -16.35 -27.17
CA LYS A 5 -14.39 -15.05 -26.48
C LYS A 5 -15.68 -14.92 -25.65
N ARG A 6 -16.79 -15.47 -26.16
CA ARG A 6 -18.07 -15.50 -25.43
C ARG A 6 -17.97 -16.34 -24.17
N VAL A 7 -17.42 -17.55 -24.28
CA VAL A 7 -17.22 -18.47 -23.13
C VAL A 7 -16.33 -17.84 -22.06
N VAL A 8 -15.24 -17.18 -22.46
CA VAL A 8 -14.35 -16.49 -21.52
C VAL A 8 -15.11 -15.39 -20.78
N ASN A 9 -15.80 -14.51 -21.49
CA ASN A 9 -16.55 -13.43 -20.85
C ASN A 9 -17.64 -13.97 -19.91
N GLU A 10 -18.31 -15.07 -20.26
CA GLU A 10 -19.28 -15.72 -19.37
C GLU A 10 -18.66 -16.16 -18.04
N ILE A 11 -17.46 -16.75 -18.04
CA ILE A 11 -16.75 -17.13 -16.80
C ILE A 11 -16.30 -15.88 -16.04
N ILE A 12 -15.63 -14.93 -16.72
CA ILE A 12 -15.04 -13.74 -16.09
C ILE A 12 -16.12 -12.85 -15.48
N ASP A 13 -17.21 -12.59 -16.19
CA ASP A 13 -18.29 -11.72 -15.71
C ASP A 13 -19.10 -12.40 -14.60
N ARG A 14 -19.31 -13.71 -14.66
CA ARG A 14 -20.07 -14.44 -13.64
C ARG A 14 -19.31 -14.52 -12.31
N GLU A 15 -18.06 -14.97 -12.37
CA GLU A 15 -17.28 -15.32 -11.17
C GLU A 15 -16.37 -14.16 -10.72
N GLY A 16 -16.07 -13.22 -11.62
CA GLY A 16 -15.23 -12.04 -11.35
C GLY A 16 -16.03 -10.77 -11.05
N SER A 17 -17.36 -10.80 -11.04
CA SER A 17 -18.17 -9.65 -10.64
C SER A 17 -18.15 -9.40 -9.13
N GLU A 18 -18.47 -8.15 -8.76
CA GLU A 18 -18.70 -7.76 -7.37
C GLU A 18 -19.89 -8.54 -6.82
N LYS A 19 -19.71 -9.22 -5.67
CA LYS A 19 -20.83 -9.72 -4.89
C LYS A 19 -21.37 -8.51 -4.12
N SER A 20 -22.67 -8.24 -4.22
CA SER A 20 -23.35 -7.05 -3.69
C SER A 20 -22.77 -6.56 -2.35
N SER A 21 -22.15 -5.38 -2.34
CA SER A 21 -21.92 -4.61 -1.12
C SER A 21 -22.90 -3.43 -1.07
N THR A 22 -23.28 -3.09 0.15
CA THR A 22 -24.17 -1.99 0.47
C THR A 22 -23.70 -0.67 -0.15
N ILE A 23 -24.69 0.07 -0.64
CA ILE A 23 -24.63 1.38 -1.29
C ILE A 23 -23.66 2.35 -0.59
N VAL A 24 -23.13 3.29 -1.38
CA VAL A 24 -22.31 4.50 -1.06
C VAL A 24 -20.82 4.26 -1.34
N ARG A 25 -20.18 4.80 -2.39
CA ARG A 25 -20.18 6.21 -2.79
C ARG A 25 -19.70 6.39 -4.25
N ARG A 26 -20.41 5.84 -5.25
CA ARG A 26 -20.15 6.17 -6.67
C ARG A 26 -20.35 7.67 -6.92
N ARG A 27 -19.32 8.49 -6.69
CA ARG A 27 -19.19 9.75 -7.42
C ARG A 27 -18.92 9.33 -8.85
N SER A 28 -19.86 9.68 -9.72
CA SER A 28 -19.74 9.58 -11.16
C SER A 28 -18.32 9.95 -11.56
N ALA A 29 -17.56 8.94 -12.01
CA ALA A 29 -16.29 9.16 -12.70
C ALA A 29 -16.57 10.23 -13.76
N ALA A 30 -15.86 11.35 -13.69
CA ALA A 30 -15.91 12.31 -14.76
C ALA A 30 -15.46 11.55 -16.02
N LYS A 31 -16.25 11.64 -17.09
CA LYS A 31 -15.87 11.07 -18.38
C LYS A 31 -14.52 11.67 -18.76
N TYR A 32 -13.47 10.87 -18.65
CA TYR A 32 -12.23 11.17 -19.36
C TYR A 32 -12.61 11.32 -20.83
N GLY A 33 -12.50 12.54 -21.36
CA GLY A 33 -12.73 12.79 -22.78
C GLY A 33 -11.72 11.99 -23.59
N GLY A 34 -12.11 10.81 -24.08
CA GLY A 34 -11.32 9.97 -24.99
C GLY A 34 -10.58 8.76 -24.38
N LEU A 35 -10.90 8.30 -23.15
CA LEU A 35 -10.20 7.16 -22.50
C LEU A 35 -11.13 5.99 -22.09
N ASP A 36 -12.05 5.59 -22.98
CA ASP A 36 -12.89 4.40 -22.74
C ASP A 36 -12.04 3.13 -22.48
N ASP A 37 -10.86 3.04 -23.10
CA ASP A 37 -9.95 1.90 -22.98
C ASP A 37 -9.32 1.78 -21.57
N ILE A 38 -8.90 2.88 -20.93
CA ILE A 38 -8.28 2.83 -19.58
C ILE A 38 -9.29 2.38 -18.53
N GLN A 39 -10.51 2.90 -18.60
CA GLN A 39 -11.58 2.47 -17.69
C GLN A 39 -11.90 0.99 -17.91
N GLN A 40 -12.00 0.55 -19.18
CA GLN A 40 -12.22 -0.85 -19.51
C GLN A 40 -11.10 -1.75 -18.98
N ILE A 41 -9.84 -1.36 -19.16
CA ILE A 41 -8.68 -2.07 -18.63
C ILE A 41 -8.79 -2.21 -17.11
N ASN A 42 -9.06 -1.12 -16.39
CA ASN A 42 -9.20 -1.16 -14.93
C ASN A 42 -10.33 -2.08 -14.46
N ASP A 43 -11.51 -1.98 -15.07
CA ASP A 43 -12.66 -2.81 -14.71
C ASP A 43 -12.38 -4.30 -14.94
N ASP A 44 -11.75 -4.62 -16.07
CA ASP A 44 -11.38 -5.98 -16.43
C ASP A 44 -10.30 -6.54 -15.50
N ILE A 45 -9.28 -5.75 -15.15
CA ILE A 45 -8.25 -6.16 -14.17
C ILE A 45 -8.89 -6.40 -12.80
N LYS A 46 -9.80 -5.54 -12.34
CA LYS A 46 -10.50 -5.74 -11.06
C LYS A 46 -11.27 -7.07 -11.04
N LYS A 47 -11.89 -7.46 -12.16
CA LYS A 47 -12.54 -8.79 -12.29
C LYS A 47 -11.52 -9.91 -12.19
N VAL A 48 -10.39 -9.82 -12.91
CA VAL A 48 -9.32 -10.82 -12.86
C VAL A 48 -8.74 -10.95 -11.45
N CYS A 49 -8.50 -9.84 -10.75
CA CYS A 49 -8.02 -9.83 -9.37
C CYS A 49 -9.01 -10.49 -8.40
N ARG A 50 -10.32 -10.32 -8.61
CA ARG A 50 -11.35 -11.02 -7.82
C ARG A 50 -11.31 -12.52 -8.07
N LEU A 51 -11.13 -12.95 -9.32
CA LEU A 51 -11.00 -14.37 -9.66
C LEU A 51 -9.76 -14.99 -9.03
N ALA A 52 -8.59 -14.36 -9.20
CA ALA A 52 -7.35 -14.83 -8.61
C ALA A 52 -7.47 -14.95 -7.08
N GLY A 53 -8.05 -13.94 -6.41
CA GLY A 53 -8.26 -13.99 -4.96
C GLY A 53 -9.30 -15.03 -4.49
N ARG A 54 -10.34 -15.33 -5.29
CA ARG A 54 -11.40 -16.30 -4.92
C ARG A 54 -11.02 -17.74 -5.23
N HIS A 55 -10.26 -17.95 -6.30
CA HIS A 55 -9.93 -19.26 -6.85
C HIS A 55 -8.44 -19.38 -7.18
N PRO A 56 -7.56 -19.16 -6.19
CA PRO A 56 -6.13 -19.35 -6.38
C PRO A 56 -5.80 -20.83 -6.63
N SER A 57 -4.59 -21.09 -7.15
CA SER A 57 -4.04 -22.44 -7.27
C SER A 57 -3.89 -23.10 -5.90
N GLU A 58 -3.94 -24.44 -5.86
CA GLU A 58 -3.77 -25.19 -4.61
C GLU A 58 -2.43 -24.88 -3.94
N ALA A 59 -1.36 -24.71 -4.72
CA ALA A 59 -0.04 -24.32 -4.21
C ALA A 59 -0.09 -22.97 -3.48
N VAL A 60 -0.77 -21.97 -4.05
CA VAL A 60 -0.94 -20.66 -3.39
C VAL A 60 -1.83 -20.76 -2.16
N VAL A 61 -2.92 -21.54 -2.18
CA VAL A 61 -3.77 -21.78 -1.00
C VAL A 61 -2.95 -22.37 0.14
N ASN A 62 -2.19 -23.42 -0.14
CA ASN A 62 -1.33 -24.07 0.85
C ASN A 62 -0.30 -23.09 1.41
N GLN A 63 0.29 -22.24 0.55
CA GLN A 63 1.23 -21.23 1.03
C GLN A 63 0.56 -20.19 1.94
N LEU A 64 -0.65 -19.76 1.63
CA LEU A 64 -1.39 -18.84 2.50
C LEU A 64 -1.69 -19.47 3.86
N HIS A 65 -1.98 -20.78 3.91
CA HIS A 65 -2.13 -21.51 5.18
C HIS A 65 -0.83 -21.52 5.98
N VAL A 66 0.31 -21.83 5.33
CA VAL A 66 1.63 -21.80 5.97
C VAL A 66 1.94 -20.41 6.54
N ILE A 67 1.69 -19.35 5.77
CA ILE A 67 1.93 -17.98 6.23
C ILE A 67 1.04 -17.66 7.44
N HIS A 68 -0.24 -18.05 7.42
CA HIS A 68 -1.17 -17.86 8.53
C HIS A 68 -0.69 -18.57 9.80
N ASP A 69 -0.29 -19.84 9.70
CA ASP A 69 0.22 -20.61 10.84
C ASP A 69 1.50 -19.99 11.41
N LYS A 70 2.40 -19.50 10.55
CA LYS A 70 3.58 -18.76 11.01
C LYS A 70 3.18 -17.45 11.71
N MET A 71 2.19 -16.70 11.22
CA MET A 71 1.69 -15.51 11.91
C MET A 71 1.10 -15.87 13.27
N LYS A 72 0.36 -16.99 13.34
CA LYS A 72 -0.22 -17.52 14.57
C LYS A 72 0.85 -17.83 15.61
N GLU A 73 1.90 -18.55 15.22
CA GLU A 73 3.06 -18.87 16.07
C GLU A 73 3.73 -17.60 16.62
N GLN A 74 3.95 -16.60 15.78
CA GLN A 74 4.69 -15.39 16.18
C GLN A 74 3.84 -14.39 16.99
N PHE A 75 2.54 -14.27 16.70
CA PHE A 75 1.76 -13.11 17.15
C PHE A 75 0.53 -13.42 18.01
N LEU A 76 0.00 -14.66 18.02
CA LEU A 76 -1.26 -14.95 18.72
C LEU A 76 -1.16 -14.69 20.24
N SER A 77 0.00 -14.95 20.83
CA SER A 77 0.27 -14.77 22.26
C SER A 77 0.71 -13.35 22.65
N MET A 78 0.88 -12.46 21.67
CA MET A 78 1.31 -11.08 21.95
C MET A 78 0.24 -10.29 22.73
N PRO A 79 0.63 -9.31 23.56
CA PRO A 79 -0.31 -8.42 24.23
C PRO A 79 -1.18 -7.65 23.23
N ASP A 80 -2.44 -7.39 23.58
CA ASP A 80 -3.36 -6.65 22.71
C ASP A 80 -2.80 -5.28 22.33
N GLU A 81 -2.18 -4.57 23.28
CA GLU A 81 -1.51 -3.29 23.03
C GLU A 81 -0.43 -3.38 21.93
N ALA A 82 0.36 -4.46 21.95
CA ALA A 82 1.41 -4.70 20.99
C ALA A 82 0.84 -4.93 19.57
N ILE A 83 -0.27 -5.67 19.50
CA ILE A 83 -1.00 -5.95 18.25
C ILE A 83 -1.67 -4.68 17.72
N GLU A 84 -2.35 -3.90 18.58
CA GLU A 84 -2.95 -2.62 18.21
C GLU A 84 -1.89 -1.65 17.65
N TRP A 85 -0.72 -1.59 18.30
CA TRP A 85 0.40 -0.79 17.81
C TRP A 85 0.86 -1.26 16.43
N MET A 86 1.10 -2.57 16.23
CA MET A 86 1.43 -3.11 14.91
C MET A 86 0.39 -2.74 13.86
N LEU A 87 -0.89 -3.01 14.12
CA LEU A 87 -2.00 -2.74 13.20
C LEU A 87 -2.20 -1.24 12.91
N GLY A 88 -1.81 -0.36 13.83
CA GLY A 88 -1.69 1.08 13.57
C GLY A 88 -0.81 1.41 12.36
N GLY A 89 0.14 0.52 12.02
CA GLY A 89 1.00 0.56 10.85
C GLY A 89 0.26 0.54 9.51
N SER A 90 -0.88 -0.15 9.43
CA SER A 90 -1.69 -0.23 8.20
C SER A 90 -3.11 0.32 8.36
N SER A 91 -3.48 0.88 9.51
CA SER A 91 -4.85 1.34 9.81
C SER A 91 -5.51 2.23 8.74
N GLU A 92 -4.76 3.13 8.10
CA GLU A 92 -5.26 4.00 7.02
C GLU A 92 -5.45 3.26 5.68
N MET A 93 -4.84 2.08 5.52
CA MET A 93 -4.86 1.23 4.33
C MET A 93 -5.33 -0.21 4.63
N SER A 94 -5.88 -0.48 5.81
CA SER A 94 -6.20 -1.83 6.24
C SER A 94 -7.49 -2.31 5.60
N ARG A 95 -7.43 -3.44 4.88
CA ARG A 95 -8.60 -4.11 4.28
C ARG A 95 -8.84 -5.53 4.80
N GLY A 96 -7.92 -6.06 5.61
CA GLY A 96 -8.10 -7.34 6.30
C GLY A 96 -9.24 -7.34 7.32
N GLY A 97 -9.84 -6.18 7.62
CA GLY A 97 -10.97 -6.04 8.55
C GLY A 97 -10.55 -5.88 10.02
N PHE A 98 -9.26 -5.64 10.29
CA PHE A 98 -8.73 -5.38 11.63
C PHE A 98 -8.94 -3.92 12.05
N GLN A 99 -10.21 -3.51 12.13
CA GLN A 99 -10.60 -2.20 12.64
C GLN A 99 -11.55 -2.37 13.82
N ASN A 100 -11.45 -1.46 14.79
CA ASN A 100 -12.33 -1.41 15.95
C ASN A 100 -13.80 -1.37 15.52
N ASP A 101 -14.61 -2.23 16.13
CA ASP A 101 -16.07 -2.21 16.05
C ASP A 101 -16.64 -1.63 17.33
N SER A 102 -16.73 -0.29 17.37
CA SER A 102 -17.28 0.45 18.51
C SER A 102 -18.73 0.08 18.84
N ALA A 103 -19.50 -0.41 17.87
CA ALA A 103 -20.89 -0.81 18.11
C ALA A 103 -20.97 -2.15 18.86
N LYS A 104 -20.01 -3.05 18.61
CA LYS A 104 -19.92 -4.38 19.25
C LYS A 104 -18.91 -4.42 20.41
N GLY A 105 -18.18 -3.33 20.66
CA GLY A 105 -17.12 -3.29 21.67
C GLY A 105 -15.91 -4.19 21.36
N ILE A 106 -15.71 -4.53 20.07
CA ILE A 106 -14.64 -5.45 19.63
C ILE A 106 -13.45 -4.64 19.13
N THR A 107 -12.26 -4.92 19.67
CA THR A 107 -11.01 -4.25 19.27
C THR A 107 -10.38 -4.88 18.02
N ALA A 108 -9.45 -4.17 17.37
CA ALA A 108 -8.73 -4.68 16.22
C ALA A 108 -7.84 -5.88 16.62
N ALA A 109 -7.21 -5.83 17.80
CA ALA A 109 -6.44 -6.93 18.36
C ALA A 109 -7.29 -8.17 18.63
N GLN A 110 -8.53 -8.02 19.10
CA GLN A 110 -9.45 -9.15 19.27
C GLN A 110 -9.79 -9.79 17.92
N LYS A 111 -10.10 -9.00 16.89
CA LYS A 111 -10.35 -9.52 15.53
C LYS A 111 -9.12 -10.24 14.96
N PHE A 112 -7.94 -9.67 15.18
CA PHE A 112 -6.66 -10.26 14.79
C PHE A 112 -6.44 -11.62 15.45
N LYS A 113 -6.65 -11.72 16.77
CA LYS A 113 -6.53 -12.98 17.51
C LYS A 113 -7.56 -14.02 17.06
N VAL A 114 -8.80 -13.61 16.79
CA VAL A 114 -9.84 -14.51 16.24
C VAL A 114 -9.40 -15.05 14.88
N PHE A 115 -8.89 -14.19 13.99
CA PHE A 115 -8.38 -14.61 12.69
C PHE A 115 -7.22 -15.61 12.81
N LEU A 116 -6.23 -15.37 13.67
CA LEU A 116 -5.11 -16.29 13.87
C LEU A 116 -5.48 -17.58 14.62
N ALA A 117 -6.51 -17.53 15.48
CA ALA A 117 -6.99 -18.71 16.19
C ALA A 117 -7.77 -19.67 15.28
N ALA A 118 -8.45 -19.14 14.25
CA ALA A 118 -9.22 -19.93 13.30
C ALA A 118 -8.33 -20.92 12.51
N ASP A 119 -8.94 -22.01 12.05
CA ASP A 119 -8.32 -22.94 11.10
C ASP A 119 -8.26 -22.26 9.72
N PRO A 120 -7.07 -22.07 9.12
CA PRO A 120 -6.95 -21.38 7.86
C PRO A 120 -7.73 -22.05 6.73
N ALA A 121 -7.95 -23.37 6.78
CA ALA A 121 -8.75 -24.10 5.78
C ALA A 121 -10.25 -23.74 5.81
N THR A 122 -10.72 -23.11 6.89
CA THR A 122 -12.10 -22.63 7.03
C THR A 122 -12.29 -21.19 6.58
N ILE A 123 -11.20 -20.47 6.31
CA ILE A 123 -11.21 -19.07 5.88
C ILE A 123 -11.16 -19.04 4.34
N SER A 124 -12.00 -18.22 3.70
CA SER A 124 -11.93 -18.09 2.25
C SER A 124 -10.54 -17.58 1.80
N PRO A 125 -9.97 -18.08 0.69
CA PRO A 125 -8.62 -17.69 0.25
C PRO A 125 -8.47 -16.17 0.08
N GLN A 126 -9.54 -15.51 -0.37
CA GLN A 126 -9.58 -14.06 -0.55
C GLN A 126 -9.44 -13.31 0.77
N LYS A 127 -10.15 -13.75 1.82
CA LYS A 127 -10.07 -13.16 3.16
C LYS A 127 -8.71 -13.43 3.78
N LEU A 128 -8.21 -14.66 3.62
CA LEU A 128 -6.90 -15.06 4.08
C LEU A 128 -5.80 -14.16 3.50
N ALA A 129 -5.77 -14.00 2.17
CA ALA A 129 -4.82 -13.15 1.47
C ALA A 129 -4.93 -11.67 1.91
N SER A 130 -6.15 -11.12 2.01
CA SER A 130 -6.33 -9.71 2.39
C SER A 130 -5.92 -9.45 3.85
N SER A 131 -6.18 -10.40 4.75
CA SER A 131 -5.73 -10.31 6.15
C SER A 131 -4.21 -10.43 6.26
N ILE A 132 -3.59 -11.40 5.58
CA ILE A 132 -2.13 -11.57 5.55
C ILE A 132 -1.46 -10.32 4.98
N GLU A 133 -1.97 -9.78 3.87
CA GLU A 133 -1.48 -8.54 3.27
C GLU A 133 -1.52 -7.40 4.30
N THR A 134 -2.65 -7.19 4.96
CA THR A 134 -2.82 -6.08 5.90
C THR A 134 -1.85 -6.18 7.08
N ILE A 135 -1.56 -7.40 7.55
CA ILE A 135 -0.57 -7.67 8.60
C ILE A 135 0.85 -7.43 8.07
N GLY A 136 1.19 -7.98 6.90
CA GLY A 136 2.51 -7.79 6.29
C GLY A 136 2.80 -6.32 5.98
N THR A 137 1.81 -5.57 5.51
CA THR A 137 1.91 -4.12 5.28
C THR A 137 2.13 -3.36 6.60
N ALA A 138 1.41 -3.72 7.67
CA ALA A 138 1.62 -3.15 9.00
C ALA A 138 3.04 -3.40 9.52
N MET A 139 3.50 -4.66 9.46
CA MET A 139 4.86 -5.04 9.83
C MET A 139 5.90 -4.26 9.01
N GLY A 140 5.71 -4.19 7.70
CA GLY A 140 6.61 -3.50 6.78
C GLY A 140 6.78 -2.01 7.10
N TYR A 141 5.70 -1.30 7.40
CA TYR A 141 5.80 0.10 7.80
C TYR A 141 6.38 0.29 9.20
N ARG A 142 6.07 -0.61 10.15
CA ARG A 142 6.66 -0.58 11.49
C ARG A 142 8.15 -0.87 11.44
N ALA A 143 8.62 -1.76 10.57
CA ALA A 143 10.04 -2.08 10.42
C ALA A 143 10.90 -0.87 10.02
N ILE A 144 10.32 0.08 9.28
CA ILE A 144 10.99 1.32 8.86
C ILE A 144 10.59 2.55 9.70
N HIS A 145 9.84 2.34 10.80
CA HIS A 145 9.28 3.40 11.66
C HIS A 145 8.63 4.54 10.85
N ALA A 146 7.84 4.17 9.84
CA ALA A 146 7.26 5.11 8.89
C ALA A 146 6.51 6.27 9.58
N SER A 147 6.86 7.52 9.23
CA SER A 147 6.28 8.71 9.87
C SER A 147 4.82 9.00 9.49
N TRP A 148 4.27 8.24 8.55
CA TRP A 148 2.89 8.38 8.06
C TRP A 148 1.92 7.35 8.64
N VAL A 149 2.39 6.43 9.50
CA VAL A 149 1.49 5.52 10.22
C VAL A 149 0.99 6.15 11.52
N VAL A 150 0.00 5.52 12.16
CA VAL A 150 -0.56 6.01 13.42
C VAL A 150 0.51 6.05 14.52
N PRO A 151 0.73 7.22 15.15
CA PRO A 151 1.66 7.34 16.28
C PRO A 151 1.29 6.41 17.45
N PRO A 152 2.27 6.00 18.27
CA PRO A 152 3.68 6.38 18.19
C PRO A 152 4.41 5.61 17.07
N HIS A 153 5.32 6.28 16.34
CA HIS A 153 6.02 5.70 15.19
C HIS A 153 7.08 4.67 15.62
N THR A 154 7.77 4.97 16.71
CA THR A 154 8.67 4.09 17.46
C THR A 154 7.97 3.57 18.71
N PRO A 155 8.38 2.43 19.28
CA PRO A 155 7.78 1.92 20.51
C PRO A 155 8.00 2.86 21.71
N GLU A 156 6.96 3.08 22.52
CA GLU A 156 6.98 3.88 23.75
C GLU A 156 6.73 3.04 25.02
N THR A 157 6.26 1.79 24.86
CA THR A 157 5.97 0.88 25.96
C THR A 157 6.69 -0.46 25.80
N PRO A 158 6.87 -1.25 26.88
CA PRO A 158 7.49 -2.57 26.78
C PRO A 158 6.75 -3.55 25.85
N ALA A 159 5.43 -3.46 25.78
CA ALA A 159 4.62 -4.28 24.88
C ALA A 159 4.87 -3.90 23.41
N GLN A 160 4.96 -2.61 23.11
CA GLN A 160 5.31 -2.13 21.78
C GLN A 160 6.74 -2.50 21.40
N GLN A 161 7.69 -2.38 22.33
CA GLN A 161 9.09 -2.77 22.10
C GLN A 161 9.20 -4.27 21.78
N LEU A 162 8.47 -5.12 22.49
CA LEU A 162 8.44 -6.56 22.21
C LEU A 162 7.97 -6.87 20.78
N MET A 163 6.96 -6.14 20.29
CA MET A 163 6.48 -6.29 18.92
C MET A 163 7.46 -5.72 17.90
N ASP A 164 8.06 -4.55 18.17
CA ASP A 164 9.09 -3.95 17.32
C ASP A 164 10.27 -4.92 17.17
N ASP A 165 10.82 -5.43 18.28
CA ASP A 165 11.92 -6.41 18.29
C ASP A 165 11.57 -7.64 17.45
N LYS A 166 10.33 -8.15 17.57
CA LYS A 166 9.85 -9.29 16.78
C LYS A 166 9.77 -8.96 15.29
N ILE A 167 9.25 -7.80 14.92
CA ILE A 167 9.17 -7.34 13.52
C ILE A 167 10.59 -7.17 12.94
N GLN A 168 11.47 -6.52 13.69
CA GLN A 168 12.87 -6.33 13.30
C GLN A 168 13.57 -7.68 13.11
N GLU A 169 13.39 -8.64 14.03
CA GLU A 169 13.92 -10.00 13.91
C GLU A 169 13.45 -10.69 12.63
N ILE A 170 12.15 -10.68 12.36
CA ILE A 170 11.55 -11.31 11.18
C ILE A 170 12.08 -10.68 9.88
N MET A 171 12.20 -9.36 9.85
CA MET A 171 12.45 -8.62 8.60
C MET A 171 13.92 -8.28 8.33
N LYS A 172 14.81 -8.39 9.33
CA LYS A 172 16.18 -7.84 9.32
C LYS A 172 16.96 -8.07 8.02
N SER A 173 17.04 -9.29 7.53
CA SER A 173 17.84 -9.64 6.34
C SER A 173 17.07 -9.53 5.02
N ARG A 174 15.78 -9.21 5.07
CA ARG A 174 14.86 -9.24 3.92
C ARG A 174 14.26 -7.89 3.59
N LEU A 175 14.38 -6.91 4.48
CA LEU A 175 13.90 -5.55 4.25
C LEU A 175 14.54 -4.97 2.98
N ALA A 176 13.76 -4.79 1.92
CA ALA A 176 14.27 -4.25 0.67
C ALA A 176 14.76 -2.81 0.83
N ALA A 177 15.76 -2.42 0.03
CA ALA A 177 16.12 -1.02 -0.09
C ALA A 177 14.89 -0.19 -0.54
N PRO A 178 14.80 1.10 -0.16
CA PRO A 178 13.72 1.96 -0.63
C PRO A 178 13.57 1.91 -2.15
N ILE A 179 12.35 1.69 -2.64
CA ILE A 179 12.10 1.66 -4.09
C ILE A 179 12.45 2.99 -4.78
N GLY A 180 12.55 4.08 -4.02
CA GLY A 180 12.98 5.38 -4.52
C GLY A 180 14.47 5.47 -4.86
N ASP A 181 15.30 4.53 -4.40
CA ASP A 181 16.72 4.46 -4.78
C ASP A 181 16.89 3.94 -6.21
N VAL A 182 15.92 3.16 -6.66
CA VAL A 182 15.83 2.56 -8.00
C VAL A 182 14.99 3.48 -8.88
N TYR A 183 13.76 3.80 -8.46
CA TYR A 183 12.89 4.77 -9.13
C TYR A 183 13.15 6.21 -8.65
N THR A 184 14.35 6.72 -8.88
CA THR A 184 14.86 8.00 -8.35
C THR A 184 14.05 9.24 -8.79
N ALA A 185 13.39 9.17 -9.94
CA ALA A 185 12.51 10.24 -10.44
C ALA A 185 11.18 10.31 -9.66
N ARG A 186 10.75 9.23 -8.99
CA ARG A 186 9.46 9.07 -8.30
C ARG A 186 9.14 10.24 -7.37
N ALA A 187 10.08 10.64 -6.53
CA ALA A 187 9.88 11.71 -5.56
C ALA A 187 9.70 13.09 -6.23
N LYS A 188 10.29 13.28 -7.41
CA LYS A 188 10.21 14.50 -8.21
C LYS A 188 9.04 14.50 -9.19
N ASP A 189 8.46 13.34 -9.45
CA ASP A 189 7.32 13.21 -10.35
C ASP A 189 6.04 13.76 -9.70
N GLY A 190 5.89 13.61 -8.37
CA GLY A 190 4.78 14.16 -7.62
C GLY A 190 4.80 15.68 -7.56
N ILE A 191 3.66 16.29 -7.85
CA ILE A 191 3.44 17.74 -7.79
C ILE A 191 2.47 18.03 -6.64
N ASP A 192 2.86 18.95 -5.77
CA ASP A 192 1.98 19.45 -4.71
C ASP A 192 0.71 20.09 -5.32
N PRO A 193 -0.51 19.81 -4.81
CA PRO A 193 -1.74 20.34 -5.38
C PRO A 193 -1.79 21.87 -5.48
N ILE A 194 -1.16 22.60 -4.56
CA ILE A 194 -1.08 24.07 -4.59
C ILE A 194 -0.14 24.52 -5.72
N ALA A 195 0.98 23.82 -5.90
CA ALA A 195 1.92 24.07 -7.00
C ALA A 195 1.35 23.70 -8.37
N ALA A 196 0.46 22.69 -8.44
CA ALA A 196 -0.18 22.25 -9.68
C ALA A 196 -0.97 23.37 -10.37
N ALA A 197 -1.56 24.29 -9.61
CA ALA A 197 -2.31 25.43 -10.18
C ALA A 197 -1.47 26.37 -11.05
N ALA A 198 -0.14 26.38 -10.87
CA ALA A 198 0.78 27.23 -11.62
C ALA A 198 1.41 26.54 -12.84
N ILE A 199 1.18 25.23 -13.03
CA ILE A 199 1.76 24.43 -14.10
C ILE A 199 0.71 24.24 -15.21
N PRO A 200 1.07 24.41 -16.50
CA PRO A 200 0.14 24.16 -17.59
C PRO A 200 -0.37 22.71 -17.60
N ALA A 201 -1.68 22.53 -17.81
CA ALA A 201 -2.35 21.23 -17.71
C ALA A 201 -1.76 20.17 -18.67
N GLU A 202 -1.30 20.58 -19.85
CA GLU A 202 -0.68 19.71 -20.86
C GLU A 202 0.67 19.10 -20.42
N LYS A 203 1.30 19.69 -19.40
CA LYS A 203 2.56 19.20 -18.80
C LYS A 203 2.34 18.30 -17.59
N MET A 204 1.09 18.11 -17.18
CA MET A 204 0.71 17.34 -16.00
C MET A 204 -0.15 16.13 -16.37
N ILE A 205 -0.11 15.14 -15.50
CA ILE A 205 -1.01 14.01 -15.46
C ILE A 205 -1.75 14.09 -14.15
N HIS A 206 -3.08 14.08 -14.22
CA HIS A 206 -3.93 13.95 -13.06
C HIS A 206 -4.29 12.47 -12.89
N ALA A 207 -3.83 11.86 -11.80
CA ALA A 207 -4.25 10.53 -11.40
C ALA A 207 -5.39 10.70 -10.39
N GLU A 208 -6.60 10.39 -10.83
CA GLU A 208 -7.78 10.51 -10.00
C GLU A 208 -7.83 9.44 -8.92
N GLN A 209 -8.41 9.80 -7.78
CA GLN A 209 -8.84 8.83 -6.80
C GLN A 209 -9.97 7.98 -7.41
N GLU A 210 -9.81 6.65 -7.37
CA GLU A 210 -10.94 5.74 -7.58
C GLU A 210 -11.61 5.42 -6.24
N ASP A 211 -12.95 5.35 -6.25
CA ASP A 211 -13.71 4.92 -5.07
C ASP A 211 -13.32 3.49 -4.73
N VAL A 212 -13.20 3.28 -3.43
CA VAL A 212 -12.64 2.09 -2.81
C VAL A 212 -13.58 0.92 -3.04
N SER A 213 -13.19 -0.05 -3.88
CA SER A 213 -14.00 -1.25 -4.06
C SER A 213 -14.06 -2.03 -2.74
N SER A 214 -15.27 -2.40 -2.31
CA SER A 214 -15.49 -3.22 -1.11
C SER A 214 -14.88 -4.59 -1.34
N ALA A 215 -13.73 -4.83 -0.72
CA ALA A 215 -12.90 -5.98 -1.00
C ALA A 215 -13.35 -7.25 -0.26
N SER A 216 -14.64 -7.59 -0.22
CA SER A 216 -15.11 -8.88 0.31
C SER A 216 -16.11 -9.56 -0.63
N ALA A 217 -15.88 -10.86 -0.82
CA ALA A 217 -16.91 -11.81 -1.17
C ALA A 217 -17.41 -12.37 0.15
N GLU A 218 -18.72 -12.25 0.39
CA GLU A 218 -19.47 -12.86 1.49
C GLU A 218 -19.56 -11.99 2.74
N SER A 219 -20.70 -11.27 2.82
CA SER A 219 -21.59 -11.05 3.98
C SER A 219 -21.05 -10.96 5.42
N GLU A 220 -19.76 -10.83 5.68
CA GLU A 220 -19.27 -10.46 7.00
C GLU A 220 -19.61 -8.98 7.19
N GLU A 221 -20.51 -8.74 8.15
CA GLU A 221 -20.87 -7.41 8.58
C GLU A 221 -19.58 -6.63 8.89
N VAL A 222 -19.42 -5.54 8.14
CA VAL A 222 -18.48 -4.45 8.35
C VAL A 222 -17.01 -4.74 7.96
N ASP A 223 -16.78 -5.08 6.68
CA ASP A 223 -15.60 -4.53 5.99
C ASP A 223 -15.77 -3.01 5.95
N LYS A 224 -15.32 -2.34 7.01
CA LYS A 224 -15.24 -0.88 7.04
C LYS A 224 -14.27 -0.45 5.94
N LEU A 225 -14.71 0.52 5.15
CA LEU A 225 -13.80 1.22 4.24
C LEU A 225 -12.62 1.79 5.05
N PRO A 226 -11.46 2.01 4.42
CA PRO A 226 -10.33 2.69 5.02
C PRO A 226 -10.79 3.97 5.72
N GLN A 227 -10.13 4.28 6.82
CA GLN A 227 -10.45 5.47 7.59
C GLN A 227 -10.25 6.77 6.78
N LYS A 228 -9.36 6.73 5.79
CA LYS A 228 -9.10 7.83 4.86
C LYS A 228 -9.26 7.39 3.42
N SER A 229 -9.86 8.27 2.63
CA SER A 229 -9.79 8.22 1.18
C SER A 229 -8.36 8.48 0.71
N MET A 230 -7.95 7.85 -0.39
CA MET A 230 -6.69 8.21 -1.03
C MET A 230 -6.78 9.58 -1.68
N ASP A 231 -5.73 10.39 -1.54
CA ASP A 231 -5.66 11.68 -2.21
C ASP A 231 -5.45 11.49 -3.72
N SER A 232 -6.16 12.30 -4.53
CA SER A 232 -5.82 12.44 -5.96
C SER A 232 -4.45 13.09 -6.09
N ARG A 233 -3.69 12.73 -7.13
CA ARG A 233 -2.30 13.16 -7.29
C ARG A 233 -2.05 13.79 -8.65
N TYR A 234 -1.20 14.80 -8.65
CA TYR A 234 -0.67 15.40 -9.87
C TYR A 234 0.76 14.90 -10.08
N PHE A 235 1.03 14.51 -11.32
CA PHE A 235 2.35 14.08 -11.76
C PHE A 235 2.85 14.93 -12.90
N ARG A 236 4.16 15.18 -12.95
CA ARG A 236 4.77 15.73 -14.17
C ARG A 236 4.71 14.67 -15.27
N LYS A 237 4.33 15.08 -16.48
CA LYS A 237 4.29 14.22 -17.65
C LYS A 237 5.69 13.89 -18.18
N HIS A 238 6.62 14.83 -18.01
CA HIS A 238 7.97 14.73 -18.54
C HIS A 238 9.00 14.96 -17.44
N VAL A 239 10.07 14.19 -17.52
CA VAL A 239 11.25 14.24 -16.67
C VAL A 239 12.19 15.38 -17.10
N THR A 240 12.37 15.50 -18.42
CA THR A 240 12.99 16.63 -19.13
C THR A 240 12.15 16.92 -20.37
N GLY A 241 12.32 18.06 -21.04
CA GLY A 241 11.46 18.49 -22.16
C GLY A 241 11.17 17.44 -23.26
N GLU A 242 12.05 16.45 -23.44
CA GLU A 242 11.92 15.38 -24.45
C GLU A 242 11.76 13.95 -23.85
N HIS A 243 11.78 13.80 -22.53
CA HIS A 243 11.78 12.48 -21.86
C HIS A 243 10.56 12.33 -20.96
N LEU A 244 9.77 11.29 -21.21
CA LEU A 244 8.58 10.98 -20.40
C LEU A 244 9.00 10.52 -19.00
N SER A 245 8.20 10.89 -18.00
CA SER A 245 8.25 10.23 -16.69
C SER A 245 7.73 8.81 -16.79
N TRP A 246 7.94 8.00 -15.75
CA TRP A 246 7.36 6.67 -15.68
C TRP A 246 5.83 6.75 -15.83
N ILE A 247 5.22 7.71 -15.14
CA ILE A 247 3.78 8.04 -15.24
C ILE A 247 3.42 8.56 -16.64
N GLY A 248 4.27 9.41 -17.23
CA GLY A 248 4.14 9.91 -18.60
C GLY A 248 4.09 8.80 -19.64
N ALA A 249 5.02 7.85 -19.55
CA ALA A 249 5.10 6.69 -20.43
C ALA A 249 3.92 5.74 -20.20
N ALA A 250 3.46 5.59 -18.95
CA ALA A 250 2.30 4.78 -18.64
C ALA A 250 1.03 5.34 -19.31
N VAL A 251 0.73 6.63 -19.12
CA VAL A 251 -0.46 7.26 -19.73
C VAL A 251 -0.36 7.27 -21.26
N ALA A 252 0.81 7.54 -21.82
CA ALA A 252 1.01 7.47 -23.28
C ALA A 252 0.81 6.06 -23.85
N GLY A 253 1.01 5.02 -23.03
CA GLY A 253 0.82 3.62 -23.38
C GLY A 253 -0.53 3.02 -22.96
N ASN A 254 -1.49 3.83 -22.50
CA ASN A 254 -2.76 3.39 -21.90
C ASN A 254 -2.59 2.44 -20.68
N VAL A 255 -1.45 2.47 -20.01
CA VAL A 255 -1.21 1.72 -18.77
C VAL A 255 -1.80 2.50 -17.59
N PRO A 256 -2.75 1.93 -16.82
CA PRO A 256 -3.33 2.62 -15.68
C PRO A 256 -2.31 2.92 -14.59
N VAL A 257 -2.42 4.12 -14.01
CA VAL A 257 -1.58 4.64 -12.92
C VAL A 257 -2.45 5.42 -11.93
N ARG A 258 -2.07 5.40 -10.65
CA ARG A 258 -2.83 6.04 -9.56
C ARG A 258 -1.94 6.85 -8.64
N ALA A 259 -0.78 6.30 -8.31
CA ALA A 259 0.22 6.95 -7.52
C ALA A 259 1.52 6.93 -8.32
N HIS A 260 2.38 5.98 -8.01
CA HIS A 260 3.58 5.64 -8.75
C HIS A 260 3.88 4.20 -8.37
N THR A 261 5.06 3.71 -8.72
CA THR A 261 5.58 2.44 -8.19
C THR A 261 5.42 2.32 -6.67
N SER A 262 4.98 1.12 -6.25
CA SER A 262 4.60 0.83 -4.87
C SER A 262 5.83 0.63 -3.99
N GLY A 263 6.05 1.55 -3.05
CA GLY A 263 7.03 1.35 -1.98
C GLY A 263 6.54 0.42 -0.88
N THR A 264 5.23 0.20 -0.79
CA THR A 264 4.59 -0.69 0.18
C THR A 264 4.79 -2.16 -0.18
N CYS A 265 4.64 -2.50 -1.47
CA CYS A 265 4.71 -3.87 -1.95
C CYS A 265 6.02 -4.60 -1.53
N PRO A 266 7.23 -4.03 -1.72
CA PRO A 266 8.47 -4.64 -1.25
C PRO A 266 8.50 -4.87 0.27
N LEU A 267 7.91 -3.99 1.06
CA LEU A 267 7.87 -4.11 2.52
C LEU A 267 6.93 -5.26 2.95
N THR A 268 5.75 -5.36 2.33
CA THR A 268 4.81 -6.46 2.56
C THR A 268 5.43 -7.80 2.18
N MET A 269 6.15 -7.87 1.05
CA MET A 269 6.85 -9.08 0.62
C MET A 269 8.00 -9.45 1.54
N ALA A 270 8.78 -8.48 1.99
CA ALA A 270 9.84 -8.70 2.98
C ALA A 270 9.30 -9.28 4.30
N ALA A 271 8.14 -8.80 4.77
CA ALA A 271 7.48 -9.31 5.97
C ALA A 271 7.06 -10.77 5.79
N VAL A 272 6.47 -11.12 4.65
CA VAL A 272 5.97 -12.48 4.34
C VAL A 272 7.12 -13.46 4.15
N ASP A 273 8.14 -13.10 3.36
CA ASP A 273 9.36 -13.90 3.17
C ASP A 273 10.08 -14.12 4.52
N GLY A 274 10.19 -13.05 5.32
CA GLY A 274 10.80 -13.12 6.66
C GLY A 274 10.07 -14.06 7.57
N LEU A 275 8.75 -14.00 7.56
CA LEU A 275 7.91 -14.84 8.38
C LEU A 275 8.03 -16.32 7.98
N CYS A 276 8.00 -16.64 6.68
CA CYS A 276 8.19 -18.01 6.18
C CYS A 276 9.55 -18.59 6.62
N ALA A 277 10.56 -17.75 6.76
CA ALA A 277 11.89 -18.16 7.20
C ALA A 277 12.05 -18.32 8.73
N THR A 278 11.01 -18.07 9.52
CA THR A 278 11.06 -18.21 10.99
C THR A 278 10.80 -19.63 11.49
N GLY A 279 11.24 -19.90 12.72
CA GLY A 279 11.00 -21.13 13.45
C GLY A 279 11.98 -22.27 13.10
N ASP A 280 11.79 -23.42 13.74
CA ASP A 280 12.66 -24.60 13.61
C ASP A 280 12.49 -25.34 12.28
N SER A 281 11.46 -24.98 11.51
CA SER A 281 11.20 -25.50 10.16
C SER A 281 10.86 -24.32 9.24
N PRO A 282 11.89 -23.63 8.72
CA PRO A 282 11.72 -22.59 7.72
C PRO A 282 11.07 -23.15 6.46
N ASP A 283 10.08 -22.43 5.94
CA ASP A 283 9.48 -22.73 4.64
C ASP A 283 10.33 -22.13 3.52
N THR A 284 10.75 -22.96 2.57
CA THR A 284 11.61 -22.55 1.44
C THR A 284 10.85 -22.39 0.14
N TRP A 285 9.52 -22.54 0.14
CA TRP A 285 8.71 -22.43 -1.08
C TRP A 285 8.88 -21.07 -1.78
N LEU A 286 9.03 -19.99 -1.00
CA LEU A 286 9.29 -18.64 -1.49
C LEU A 286 10.73 -18.38 -1.94
N ALA A 287 11.66 -19.31 -1.75
CA ALA A 287 13.01 -19.18 -2.29
C ALA A 287 13.02 -19.24 -3.84
N ASP A 288 12.01 -19.88 -4.44
CA ASP A 288 11.80 -19.88 -5.88
C ASP A 288 11.02 -18.62 -6.32
N ASP A 289 11.63 -17.81 -7.19
CA ASP A 289 11.04 -16.57 -7.71
C ASP A 289 9.71 -16.78 -8.45
N LYS A 290 9.52 -17.93 -9.11
CA LYS A 290 8.26 -18.26 -9.79
C LYS A 290 7.15 -18.47 -8.76
N ASN A 291 7.43 -19.24 -7.71
CA ASN A 291 6.49 -19.46 -6.61
C ASN A 291 6.15 -18.13 -5.93
N PHE A 292 7.15 -17.27 -5.69
CA PHE A 292 6.93 -15.94 -5.14
C PHE A 292 6.00 -15.11 -6.03
N LYS A 293 6.28 -15.04 -7.34
CA LYS A 293 5.44 -14.32 -8.31
C LYS A 293 4.01 -14.87 -8.36
N GLU A 294 3.84 -16.19 -8.19
CA GLU A 294 2.53 -16.82 -8.12
C GLU A 294 1.76 -16.36 -6.87
N LEU A 295 2.38 -16.39 -5.69
CA LEU A 295 1.77 -15.85 -4.47
C LEU A 295 1.47 -14.35 -4.60
N ALA A 296 2.38 -13.57 -5.18
CA ALA A 296 2.24 -12.13 -5.32
C ALA A 296 0.99 -11.74 -6.15
N GLY A 297 0.62 -12.55 -7.15
CA GLY A 297 -0.60 -12.37 -7.93
C GLY A 297 -1.86 -12.29 -7.06
N VAL A 298 -1.93 -13.10 -6.01
CA VAL A 298 -3.06 -13.13 -5.07
C VAL A 298 -2.85 -12.17 -3.90
N LEU A 299 -1.66 -12.18 -3.31
CA LEU A 299 -1.40 -11.53 -2.03
C LEU A 299 -1.25 -10.01 -2.13
N VAL A 300 -0.60 -9.50 -3.18
CA VAL A 300 -0.34 -8.05 -3.32
C VAL A 300 -0.97 -7.45 -4.57
N ILE A 301 -0.88 -8.10 -5.73
CA ILE A 301 -1.50 -7.56 -6.96
C ILE A 301 -3.01 -7.46 -6.79
N SER A 302 -3.65 -8.58 -6.43
CA SER A 302 -5.12 -8.61 -6.33
C SER A 302 -5.65 -7.75 -5.19
N THR A 303 -5.00 -7.76 -4.02
CA THR A 303 -5.42 -6.99 -2.84
C THR A 303 -5.22 -5.50 -3.07
N PHE A 304 -4.05 -5.04 -3.54
CA PHE A 304 -3.77 -3.63 -3.74
C PHE A 304 -4.62 -3.02 -4.86
N GLN A 305 -4.77 -3.74 -5.98
CA GLN A 305 -5.60 -3.27 -7.10
C GLN A 305 -7.05 -3.08 -6.67
N ARG A 306 -7.60 -4.04 -5.90
CA ARG A 306 -9.00 -4.00 -5.43
C ARG A 306 -9.21 -3.02 -4.29
N ALA A 307 -8.20 -2.80 -3.45
CA ALA A 307 -8.23 -1.79 -2.41
C ALA A 307 -7.98 -0.37 -2.94
N ASP A 308 -7.71 -0.29 -4.24
CA ASP A 308 -7.40 0.90 -5.02
C ASP A 308 -6.09 1.62 -4.65
N TYR A 309 -5.19 0.95 -3.90
CA TYR A 309 -3.90 1.50 -3.44
C TYR A 309 -2.90 1.73 -4.55
N HIS A 310 -2.74 0.72 -5.39
CA HIS A 310 -1.79 0.71 -6.47
C HIS A 310 -2.39 0.00 -7.66
N THR A 311 -2.00 0.41 -8.86
CA THR A 311 -2.34 -0.34 -10.05
C THR A 311 -1.50 -1.62 -10.16
N ILE A 312 -1.91 -2.52 -11.05
CA ILE A 312 -1.18 -3.74 -11.36
C ILE A 312 0.29 -3.47 -11.72
N ALA A 313 0.56 -2.45 -12.54
CA ALA A 313 1.91 -2.10 -12.98
C ALA A 313 2.74 -1.52 -11.83
N GLU A 314 2.13 -0.65 -11.00
CA GLU A 314 2.79 -0.07 -9.84
C GLU A 314 3.19 -1.12 -8.80
N THR A 315 2.33 -2.12 -8.60
CA THR A 315 2.54 -3.21 -7.64
C THR A 315 3.54 -4.23 -8.18
N ALA A 316 3.45 -4.60 -9.46
CA ALA A 316 4.41 -5.51 -10.11
C ALA A 316 5.83 -4.91 -10.16
N SER A 317 5.96 -3.60 -10.31
CA SER A 317 7.25 -2.90 -10.16
C SER A 317 7.85 -3.09 -8.77
N GLY A 318 7.01 -3.09 -7.72
CA GLY A 318 7.43 -3.39 -6.35
C GLY A 318 7.84 -4.85 -6.15
N VAL A 319 7.11 -5.79 -6.76
CA VAL A 319 7.48 -7.22 -6.75
C VAL A 319 8.85 -7.42 -7.40
N HIS A 320 9.04 -6.84 -8.59
CA HIS A 320 10.29 -6.92 -9.34
C HIS A 320 11.47 -6.36 -8.53
N HIS A 321 11.30 -5.15 -7.97
CA HIS A 321 12.29 -4.52 -7.10
C HIS A 321 12.68 -5.40 -5.91
N TYR A 322 11.69 -5.99 -5.22
CA TYR A 322 11.96 -6.88 -4.08
C TYR A 322 12.78 -8.11 -4.47
N LEU A 323 12.40 -8.79 -5.55
CA LEU A 323 13.09 -10.02 -5.98
C LEU A 323 14.53 -9.73 -6.43
N ASN A 324 14.75 -8.63 -7.16
CA ASN A 324 16.11 -8.24 -7.55
C ASN A 324 16.97 -7.87 -6.34
N ASP A 325 16.45 -7.06 -5.42
CA ASP A 325 17.16 -6.68 -4.19
C ASP A 325 17.51 -7.91 -3.33
N ARG A 326 16.59 -8.88 -3.25
CA ARG A 326 16.81 -10.16 -2.58
C ARG A 326 17.92 -10.97 -3.24
N ALA A 327 17.90 -11.12 -4.57
CA ALA A 327 18.93 -11.83 -5.31
C ALA A 327 20.31 -11.17 -5.16
N ILE A 328 20.39 -9.84 -5.21
CA ILE A 328 21.63 -9.08 -4.94
C ILE A 328 22.16 -9.37 -3.53
N LYS A 329 21.29 -9.35 -2.51
CA LYS A 329 21.67 -9.71 -1.13
C LYS A 329 22.14 -11.16 -0.99
N ASN A 330 21.65 -12.05 -1.84
CA ASN A 330 22.09 -13.44 -1.93
C ASN A 330 23.38 -13.62 -2.77
N GLY A 331 23.96 -12.53 -3.30
CA GLY A 331 25.22 -12.53 -4.03
C GLY A 331 25.08 -12.74 -5.54
N GLU A 332 23.88 -12.60 -6.10
CA GLU A 332 23.69 -12.66 -7.56
C GLU A 332 24.14 -11.35 -8.24
N GLU A 333 24.85 -11.46 -9.36
CA GLU A 333 25.31 -10.33 -10.16
C GLU A 333 24.22 -9.86 -11.13
N ILE A 334 23.18 -9.23 -10.59
CA ILE A 334 22.09 -8.62 -11.36
C ILE A 334 21.96 -7.12 -11.06
N ASP A 335 21.40 -6.38 -12.01
CA ASP A 335 21.09 -4.96 -11.83
C ASP A 335 19.64 -4.77 -11.40
N ASN A 336 19.42 -4.06 -10.29
CA ASN A 336 18.08 -3.69 -9.85
C ASN A 336 17.63 -2.42 -10.57
N SER A 337 17.36 -2.56 -11.87
CA SER A 337 16.93 -1.48 -12.74
C SER A 337 15.40 -1.35 -12.79
N PRO A 338 14.88 -0.13 -13.00
CA PRO A 338 13.44 0.07 -13.11
C PRO A 338 12.76 -0.62 -14.26
N LEU A 339 11.75 -1.38 -13.88
CA LEU A 339 10.81 -1.99 -14.79
C LEU A 339 9.92 -0.92 -15.42
N GLN A 340 9.96 -0.85 -16.75
CA GLN A 340 9.17 0.08 -17.54
C GLN A 340 7.67 -0.21 -17.41
N PRO A 341 6.78 0.80 -17.50
CA PRO A 341 5.35 0.63 -17.19
C PRO A 341 4.67 -0.52 -17.94
N TYR A 342 4.93 -0.63 -19.25
CA TYR A 342 4.38 -1.71 -20.08
C TYR A 342 4.88 -3.09 -19.61
N ASN A 343 6.18 -3.23 -19.33
CA ASN A 343 6.75 -4.49 -18.86
C ASN A 343 6.20 -4.85 -17.48
N ALA A 344 6.07 -3.88 -16.58
CA ALA A 344 5.48 -4.09 -15.25
C ALA A 344 4.02 -4.50 -15.35
N PHE A 345 3.26 -3.89 -16.25
CA PHE A 345 1.88 -4.26 -16.52
C PHE A 345 1.77 -5.71 -17.01
N CYS A 346 2.58 -6.10 -18.00
CA CYS A 346 2.64 -7.47 -18.50
C CYS A 346 3.07 -8.47 -17.42
N GLU A 347 4.05 -8.10 -16.59
CA GLU A 347 4.53 -8.96 -15.50
C GLU A 347 3.42 -9.20 -14.46
N GLY A 348 2.70 -8.15 -14.07
CA GLY A 348 1.55 -8.28 -13.17
C GLY A 348 0.41 -9.12 -13.74
N LEU A 349 0.11 -9.01 -15.04
CA LEU A 349 -0.87 -9.88 -15.72
C LEU A 349 -0.42 -11.35 -15.68
N SER A 350 0.88 -11.60 -15.86
CA SER A 350 1.46 -12.93 -15.76
C SER A 350 1.31 -13.51 -14.35
N MET A 351 1.57 -12.72 -13.30
CA MET A 351 1.38 -13.13 -11.90
C MET A 351 -0.09 -13.50 -11.61
N LEU A 352 -1.06 -12.69 -12.08
CA LEU A 352 -2.49 -12.98 -11.91
C LEU A 352 -2.91 -14.28 -12.62
N LYS A 353 -2.37 -14.52 -13.83
CA LYS A 353 -2.62 -15.74 -14.58
C LYS A 353 -2.06 -16.96 -13.85
N SER A 354 -0.79 -16.92 -13.44
CA SER A 354 -0.14 -18.06 -12.77
C SER A 354 -0.83 -18.42 -11.46
N ALA A 355 -1.34 -17.43 -10.75
CA ALA A 355 -1.93 -17.63 -9.42
C ALA A 355 -3.32 -18.29 -9.45
N CYS A 356 -4.01 -18.35 -10.59
CA CYS A 356 -5.34 -18.96 -10.69
C CYS A 356 -5.27 -20.49 -10.77
N THR A 357 -6.28 -21.17 -10.22
CA THR A 357 -6.43 -22.63 -10.40
C THR A 357 -6.58 -23.02 -11.88
N THR A 358 -6.02 -24.18 -12.24
CA THR A 358 -6.23 -24.82 -13.54
C THR A 358 -7.61 -25.46 -13.67
N ASP A 359 -8.30 -25.64 -12.55
CA ASP A 359 -9.59 -26.33 -12.51
C ASP A 359 -10.70 -25.51 -13.15
N LYS A 360 -11.74 -26.23 -13.54
CA LYS A 360 -13.02 -25.63 -13.92
C LYS A 360 -13.76 -25.22 -12.66
N LEU A 361 -14.40 -24.06 -12.69
CA LEU A 361 -15.22 -23.61 -11.54
C LEU A 361 -16.56 -24.32 -11.51
N ARG A 362 -17.08 -24.74 -12.66
CA ARG A 362 -18.31 -25.53 -12.80
C ARG A 362 -18.12 -26.70 -13.76
N GLY A 363 -18.90 -27.76 -13.56
CA GLY A 363 -18.84 -28.96 -14.40
C GLY A 363 -19.16 -28.70 -15.88
N ASP A 364 -19.93 -27.66 -16.18
CA ASP A 364 -20.31 -27.22 -17.53
C ASP A 364 -19.37 -26.16 -18.13
N ASP A 365 -18.37 -25.67 -17.37
CA ASP A 365 -17.40 -24.73 -17.92
C ASP A 365 -16.55 -25.42 -19.01
N LYS A 366 -16.34 -24.72 -20.13
CA LYS A 366 -15.57 -25.27 -21.25
C LYS A 366 -14.07 -25.13 -21.09
N LEU A 367 -13.62 -24.21 -20.23
CA LEU A 367 -12.21 -23.87 -19.98
C LEU A 367 -11.95 -23.95 -18.48
N GLY A 368 -10.71 -24.29 -18.09
CA GLY A 368 -10.24 -24.06 -16.73
C GLY A 368 -10.12 -22.56 -16.43
N LEU A 369 -10.17 -22.17 -15.16
CA LEU A 369 -10.14 -20.75 -14.79
C LEU A 369 -8.86 -20.06 -15.27
N GLN A 370 -7.69 -20.67 -15.04
CA GLN A 370 -6.42 -20.11 -15.49
C GLN A 370 -6.40 -19.86 -17.01
N GLU A 371 -7.02 -20.72 -17.82
CA GLU A 371 -7.10 -20.53 -19.27
C GLU A 371 -8.03 -19.36 -19.62
N ALA A 372 -9.18 -19.24 -18.95
CA ALA A 372 -10.10 -18.11 -19.16
C ALA A 372 -9.45 -16.77 -18.76
N VAL A 373 -8.75 -16.74 -17.62
CA VAL A 373 -7.98 -15.57 -17.15
C VAL A 373 -6.86 -15.24 -18.13
N ALA A 374 -6.10 -16.23 -18.61
CA ALA A 374 -5.05 -16.02 -19.60
C ALA A 374 -5.59 -15.33 -20.86
N TYR A 375 -6.71 -15.81 -21.41
CA TYR A 375 -7.34 -15.20 -22.58
C TYR A 375 -7.77 -13.75 -22.30
N LYS A 376 -8.28 -13.48 -21.10
CA LYS A 376 -8.69 -12.13 -20.71
C LYS A 376 -7.48 -11.20 -20.54
N CYS A 377 -6.41 -11.66 -19.92
CA CYS A 377 -5.14 -10.94 -19.82
C CYS A 377 -4.56 -10.60 -21.21
N ASP A 378 -4.59 -11.55 -22.15
CA ASP A 378 -4.14 -11.30 -23.53
C ASP A 378 -5.00 -10.24 -24.24
N ASP A 379 -6.31 -10.23 -23.99
CA ASP A 379 -7.22 -9.19 -24.53
C ASP A 379 -6.97 -7.83 -23.90
N ILE A 380 -6.71 -7.75 -22.58
CA ILE A 380 -6.33 -6.52 -21.88
C ILE A 380 -4.98 -6.00 -22.42
N GLN A 381 -4.00 -6.89 -22.59
CA GLN A 381 -2.67 -6.51 -23.06
C GLN A 381 -2.69 -5.87 -24.46
N LYS A 382 -3.64 -6.24 -25.33
CA LYS A 382 -3.79 -5.61 -26.66
C LYS A 382 -4.30 -4.16 -26.60
N LEU A 383 -4.87 -3.74 -25.48
CA LEU A 383 -5.36 -2.37 -25.27
C LEU A 383 -4.26 -1.42 -24.78
N VAL A 384 -3.13 -1.97 -24.31
CA VAL A 384 -1.95 -1.18 -23.91
C VAL A 384 -0.90 -1.17 -25.01
N THR A 385 -0.19 -0.06 -25.14
CA THR A 385 0.87 0.12 -26.13
C THR A 385 2.21 0.23 -25.44
N LYS A 386 3.20 -0.50 -25.93
CA LYS A 386 4.59 -0.31 -25.49
C LYS A 386 5.10 1.02 -26.02
N VAL A 387 5.37 1.96 -25.12
CA VAL A 387 5.99 3.23 -25.45
C VAL A 387 7.51 3.02 -25.46
N GLU A 388 8.08 2.87 -26.65
CA GLU A 388 9.53 2.78 -26.83
C GLU A 388 10.11 4.21 -26.94
N GLY A 389 10.83 4.66 -25.91
CA GLY A 389 11.52 5.95 -25.94
C GLY A 389 11.80 6.55 -24.57
N ASN A 390 13.09 6.62 -24.21
CA ASN A 390 13.71 7.51 -23.23
C ASN A 390 12.94 7.81 -21.93
N THR A 391 12.49 6.81 -21.19
CA THR A 391 12.41 6.94 -19.73
C THR A 391 13.84 6.99 -19.21
N LYS A 392 14.43 8.19 -19.22
CA LYS A 392 15.66 8.41 -18.46
C LYS A 392 15.29 8.54 -17.00
N GLU A 393 15.89 7.67 -16.21
CA GLU A 393 15.82 7.80 -14.78
C GLU A 393 16.69 8.94 -14.29
N PHE A 394 16.33 9.49 -13.15
CA PHE A 394 17.13 10.53 -12.54
C PHE A 394 18.45 9.92 -12.06
N ASN A 395 19.59 10.37 -12.58
CA ASN A 395 20.87 10.03 -11.98
C ASN A 395 21.13 11.03 -10.83
N PRO A 396 21.02 10.64 -9.55
CA PRO A 396 21.32 11.53 -8.43
C PRO A 396 22.77 12.03 -8.44
N SER A 397 23.68 11.32 -9.12
CA SER A 397 25.07 11.70 -9.29
C SER A 397 25.30 12.79 -10.35
N ASN A 398 24.31 13.07 -11.21
CA ASN A 398 24.40 14.15 -12.21
C ASN A 398 23.08 14.95 -12.35
N PRO A 399 22.70 15.74 -11.32
CA PRO A 399 21.41 16.42 -11.29
C PRO A 399 21.23 17.53 -12.33
N SER A 400 22.33 18.05 -12.91
CA SER A 400 22.29 19.10 -13.94
C SER A 400 21.69 18.64 -15.27
N ASP A 401 21.74 17.34 -15.57
CA ASP A 401 21.16 16.76 -16.79
C ASP A 401 19.62 16.83 -16.81
N PHE A 402 19.00 17.15 -15.67
CA PHE A 402 17.56 17.24 -15.49
C PHE A 402 16.99 18.66 -15.53
N TYR A 403 17.83 19.66 -15.28
CA TYR A 403 17.43 21.06 -15.34
C TYR A 403 17.90 21.67 -16.66
N THR A 404 17.30 21.26 -17.79
CA THR A 404 17.31 22.16 -18.95
C THR A 404 16.38 23.33 -18.62
N SER A 405 17.03 24.41 -18.23
CA SER A 405 16.45 25.66 -17.78
C SER A 405 15.60 26.33 -18.87
N GLU A 406 14.32 26.01 -18.96
CA GLU A 406 13.35 26.93 -19.58
C GLU A 406 12.76 27.95 -18.59
N VAL A 407 13.06 27.82 -17.30
CA VAL A 407 12.65 28.80 -16.27
C VAL A 407 13.73 29.88 -16.01
N SER A 408 14.89 29.84 -16.66
CA SER A 408 15.99 30.82 -16.44
C SER A 408 16.18 31.85 -17.56
N ARG A 409 15.10 32.30 -18.21
CA ARG A 409 15.12 33.54 -18.99
C ARG A 409 13.92 34.42 -18.66
N ARG A 410 13.83 34.86 -17.41
CA ARG A 410 13.54 36.26 -17.07
C ARG A 410 13.75 36.49 -15.57
N GLU A 411 14.64 37.45 -15.30
CA GLU A 411 14.76 38.24 -14.08
C GLU A 411 15.46 37.59 -12.85
N LYS A 412 16.73 37.97 -12.65
CA LYS A 412 17.28 38.25 -11.31
C LYS A 412 16.54 39.48 -10.74
N PRO A 413 16.40 39.68 -9.41
CA PRO A 413 17.38 39.39 -8.32
C PRO A 413 16.71 38.69 -7.10
N ALA A 414 17.30 38.35 -5.94
CA ALA A 414 18.57 38.57 -5.27
C ALA A 414 18.90 37.35 -4.38
N ARG A 415 20.17 37.24 -3.98
CA ARG A 415 20.77 36.20 -3.13
C ARG A 415 20.04 35.96 -1.80
N ALA A 416 19.91 34.69 -1.41
CA ALA A 416 20.17 34.23 -0.04
C ALA A 416 20.63 32.77 -0.07
N SER A 417 21.91 32.55 0.27
CA SER A 417 22.53 31.23 0.40
C SER A 417 22.14 30.61 1.75
N TYR A 418 21.72 29.34 1.74
CA TYR A 418 21.87 28.48 2.91
C TYR A 418 22.53 27.19 2.47
N ALA A 419 23.85 27.15 2.64
CA ALA A 419 24.62 25.93 2.71
C ALA A 419 25.02 25.71 4.18
N SER A 420 24.93 24.44 4.58
CA SER A 420 25.62 23.77 5.69
C SER A 420 25.40 24.27 7.12
N VAL A 421 24.84 23.40 7.97
CA VAL A 421 25.41 23.11 9.30
C VAL A 421 25.24 21.62 9.63
N ILE A 422 26.31 20.86 9.43
CA ILE A 422 26.68 19.73 10.30
C ILE A 422 28.01 20.16 10.92
N ALA A 423 28.05 20.41 12.23
CA ALA A 423 29.22 20.26 13.08
C ALA A 423 28.84 20.41 14.56
N SER A 424 29.38 19.51 15.36
CA SER A 424 29.23 19.28 16.80
C SER A 424 29.61 20.47 17.69
N PRO A 425 29.11 20.57 18.95
CA PRO A 425 29.61 21.54 19.91
C PRO A 425 30.67 20.91 20.84
N SER A 426 31.87 21.48 20.84
CA SER A 426 32.85 21.37 21.94
C SER A 426 33.08 22.74 22.56
N GLU A 427 32.83 22.80 23.87
CA GLU A 427 33.50 23.59 24.91
C GLU A 427 34.16 24.93 24.52
N ALA A 428 33.55 26.04 24.93
CA ALA A 428 34.17 27.03 25.86
C ALA A 428 33.35 28.34 25.94
N SER A 429 33.44 28.98 27.11
CA SER A 429 32.80 30.23 27.59
C SER A 429 31.42 30.01 28.21
N ILE A 430 31.30 29.61 29.49
CA ILE A 430 31.82 30.27 30.69
C ILE A 430 31.61 31.80 30.66
N ASP A 431 30.72 32.18 31.56
CA ASP A 431 30.56 33.50 32.18
C ASP A 431 29.69 34.53 31.47
N ARG A 432 28.37 34.37 31.65
CA ARG A 432 27.54 35.47 32.16
C ARG A 432 26.45 34.94 33.06
N LYS A 433 26.83 34.84 34.34
CA LYS A 433 26.03 35.16 35.53
C LYS A 433 24.52 34.95 35.40
N ALA A 434 23.98 33.95 36.07
CA ALA A 434 23.79 34.05 37.53
C ALA A 434 23.17 35.40 37.92
N LYS A 435 21.94 35.63 37.45
CA LYS A 435 20.96 36.54 38.03
C LYS A 435 19.59 36.03 37.57
N LEU A 436 18.70 35.75 38.53
CA LEU A 436 17.29 35.30 38.41
C LEU A 436 16.97 33.83 38.74
N GLN A 437 17.76 33.18 39.59
CA GLN A 437 17.23 32.13 40.48
C GLN A 437 17.73 32.35 41.91
N ALA A 438 17.17 33.38 42.55
CA ALA A 438 17.28 33.61 43.99
C ALA A 438 16.07 34.39 44.51
N ILE A 439 14.84 34.00 44.12
CA ILE A 439 13.60 34.39 44.83
C ILE A 439 12.64 33.20 44.75
N LYS A 440 12.92 32.16 45.54
CA LYS A 440 11.95 31.14 45.96
C LYS A 440 12.31 30.77 47.39
N LYS A 441 11.86 31.59 48.34
CA LYS A 441 11.72 31.31 49.79
C LYS A 441 11.03 32.51 50.46
N GLY A 442 9.93 32.25 51.17
CA GLY A 442 9.26 33.21 52.04
C GLY A 442 7.76 33.28 51.77
N GLY A 443 6.94 32.86 52.73
CA GLY A 443 5.49 32.69 52.61
C GLY A 443 4.66 33.80 53.25
N GLU A 444 3.36 33.50 53.33
CA GLU A 444 2.29 34.07 54.18
C GLU A 444 1.84 35.52 53.89
N GLU A 445 0.60 35.73 53.45
CA GLU A 445 -0.60 35.93 54.29
C GLU A 445 -1.85 36.21 53.41
N VAL A 446 -3.01 35.87 53.95
CA VAL A 446 -4.38 36.07 53.42
C VAL A 446 -4.98 37.34 54.07
N PRO A 447 -5.93 38.04 53.42
CA PRO A 447 -7.29 38.04 54.01
C PRO A 447 -8.43 37.87 52.99
N LYS A 448 -9.56 37.38 53.53
CA LYS A 448 -10.88 37.13 52.93
C LYS A 448 -11.74 38.40 52.80
N GLU A 449 -12.68 38.39 51.87
CA GLU A 449 -14.10 38.84 51.98
C GLU A 449 -14.81 38.47 50.65
N ASP A 450 -15.68 37.45 50.59
CA ASP A 450 -17.13 37.37 50.89
C ASP A 450 -18.05 38.31 50.10
N CYS A 451 -18.85 37.75 49.16
CA CYS A 451 -20.32 37.68 49.24
C CYS A 451 -20.99 37.21 47.92
N ARG A 452 -21.78 36.12 48.02
CA ARG A 452 -23.17 35.89 47.52
C ARG A 452 -23.46 36.09 46.01
N ASP A 453 -24.33 35.34 45.33
CA ASP A 453 -25.58 34.71 45.75
C ASP A 453 -26.11 33.74 44.65
N SER A 454 -26.66 32.61 45.11
CA SER A 454 -27.85 31.85 44.64
C SER A 454 -28.29 31.79 43.15
N ARG A 455 -28.52 30.57 42.63
CA ARG A 455 -29.85 29.92 42.65
C ARG A 455 -29.88 28.55 41.95
N ASP A 456 -30.45 27.59 42.68
CA ASP A 456 -31.09 26.37 42.19
C ASP A 456 -32.21 26.67 41.17
N ILE A 457 -32.52 25.70 40.32
CA ILE A 457 -33.86 25.09 40.20
C ILE A 457 -33.73 23.72 39.52
N ASP A 458 -34.16 22.73 40.28
CA ASP A 458 -34.41 21.34 39.95
C ASP A 458 -35.80 21.17 39.27
N SER A 459 -36.09 19.92 38.89
CA SER A 459 -37.39 19.31 38.56
C SER A 459 -37.72 19.12 37.07
N SER A 460 -38.32 18.02 36.60
CA SER A 460 -38.33 16.58 36.89
C SER A 460 -39.53 16.00 36.10
N GLN A 461 -39.40 14.76 35.60
CA GLN A 461 -40.48 13.83 35.18
C GLN A 461 -41.26 14.20 33.89
N VAL A 462 -41.83 13.29 33.08
CA VAL A 462 -42.64 12.09 33.35
C VAL A 462 -42.69 11.15 32.12
N LYS A 463 -42.53 9.84 32.39
CA LYS A 463 -43.12 8.59 31.84
C LYS A 463 -43.55 8.41 30.35
N SER A 464 -43.12 7.23 29.86
CA SER A 464 -43.73 6.17 29.02
C SER A 464 -45.23 6.25 28.66
N PRO A 465 -45.65 5.57 27.58
CA PRO A 465 -45.77 4.10 27.56
C PRO A 465 -44.64 3.35 26.86
#